data_AF-A0AAJ0LN26-F1
#
_entry.id   AF-A0AAJ0LN26-F1
#
_cell.length_a   1.000
_cell.length_b   1.000
_cell.length_c   1.000
_cell.angle_alpha   90.00
_cell.angle_beta   90.00
_cell.angle_gamma   90.00
#
_symmetry.space_group_name_H-M   'P 1'
#
loop_
_entity.id
_entity.type
_entity.pdbx_description
1 polymer ?
#
loop_
_entity_poly.entity_id
_entity_poly.type
_entity_poly.pdbx_seq_one_letter_code
_entity_poly.pdbx_strand_id
1 'polypeptide(L)'
;MSDRIITLFTDTTFFGISILNLLLAVTVAVMTFLVARAAISFVQRRVKHWSSHSGALSHVVEKVLSGTSNSLLFLASLLVGLSMLDLPERWLSRVGSLWFVVAALQIGLWANRAIGLGLDRYFTRHNPDGSQQSSALATLSAWGARVLLWSIVLLAMLSNLGVNITAFVASLGVGGIAVALAVQNILGDLFASLSIAVDKPFEVGDFIVIGPLAGTVEHVGLKTTRIRSLGGEQIVMANASMISSTIQNYKRLQERRIVFEFGLSYDTPTEAVKKAPGIVEEAIKAQAQARFDRAHLRGFGKEALEFECVYIVQDPGYNLYMDIQQAINFKLLERFSKIGAKFAVPVRAIKVTALPQEANVHAQGRDNMGMRGA
;
A
#
# COMPACT_ATOMS: atom_id res chain seq x y z
N MET A 1 -57.03 64.74 -3.43
CA MET A 1 -56.80 63.85 -4.60
C MET A 1 -55.82 62.72 -4.27
N SER A 2 -54.92 62.92 -3.30
CA SER A 2 -54.08 61.88 -2.67
C SER A 2 -54.88 60.76 -1.99
N ASP A 3 -55.94 61.10 -1.25
CA ASP A 3 -56.62 60.11 -0.39
C ASP A 3 -57.42 59.08 -1.19
N ARG A 4 -57.98 59.48 -2.33
CA ARG A 4 -58.67 58.56 -3.26
C ARG A 4 -57.73 57.57 -3.94
N ILE A 5 -56.47 57.94 -4.17
CA ILE A 5 -55.47 57.03 -4.75
C ILE A 5 -55.06 56.02 -3.68
N ILE A 6 -54.85 56.47 -2.44
CA ILE A 6 -54.48 55.59 -1.33
C ILE A 6 -55.57 54.55 -1.07
N THR A 7 -56.85 54.95 -0.99
CA THR A 7 -57.97 54.00 -0.76
C THR A 7 -58.18 53.00 -1.89
N LEU A 8 -57.91 53.39 -3.15
CA LEU A 8 -58.06 52.51 -4.31
C LEU A 8 -56.99 51.41 -4.35
N PHE A 9 -55.81 51.66 -3.77
CA PHE A 9 -54.74 50.66 -3.62
C PHE A 9 -54.91 49.76 -2.38
N THR A 10 -55.62 50.23 -1.34
CA THR A 10 -55.86 49.46 -0.12
C THR A 10 -57.00 48.45 -0.28
N ASP A 11 -58.08 48.81 -0.98
CA ASP A 11 -59.32 48.01 -1.06
C ASP A 11 -59.39 47.03 -2.25
N THR A 12 -58.57 47.20 -3.29
CA THR A 12 -58.49 46.23 -4.38
C THR A 12 -57.66 45.03 -3.95
N THR A 13 -58.33 43.95 -3.59
CA THR A 13 -57.69 42.68 -3.26
C THR A 13 -57.54 41.84 -4.51
N PHE A 14 -56.30 41.54 -4.90
CA PHE A 14 -56.02 40.52 -5.91
C PHE A 14 -55.60 39.26 -5.13
N PHE A 15 -56.38 38.18 -5.22
CA PHE A 15 -56.17 36.94 -4.43
C PHE A 15 -56.15 37.13 -2.89
N GLY A 16 -56.85 38.15 -2.36
CA GLY A 16 -56.91 38.41 -0.91
C GLY A 16 -55.69 39.16 -0.35
N ILE A 17 -54.79 39.64 -1.22
CA ILE A 17 -53.59 40.41 -0.85
C ILE A 17 -53.74 41.83 -1.41
N SER A 18 -53.45 42.85 -0.59
CA SER A 18 -53.48 44.25 -1.00
C SER A 18 -52.40 44.53 -2.07
N ILE A 19 -52.74 45.32 -3.10
CA ILE A 19 -51.79 45.72 -4.15
C ILE A 19 -50.59 46.47 -3.54
N LEU A 20 -50.81 47.21 -2.45
CA LEU A 20 -49.75 47.89 -1.71
C LEU A 20 -48.74 46.90 -1.12
N ASN A 21 -49.20 45.80 -0.53
CA ASN A 21 -48.33 44.75 0.03
C ASN A 21 -47.53 44.04 -1.08
N LEU A 22 -48.13 43.86 -2.26
CA LEU A 22 -47.43 43.29 -3.42
C LEU A 22 -46.33 44.21 -3.94
N LEU A 23 -46.61 45.51 -4.07
CA LEU A 23 -45.59 46.52 -4.43
C LEU A 23 -44.48 46.61 -3.38
N LEU A 24 -44.83 46.55 -2.08
CA LEU A 24 -43.85 46.53 -0.99
C LEU A 24 -42.95 45.29 -1.06
N ALA A 25 -43.50 44.11 -1.30
CA ALA A 25 -42.70 42.90 -1.43
C ALA A 25 -41.78 42.90 -2.67
N VAL A 26 -42.25 43.41 -3.81
CA VAL A 26 -41.40 43.56 -5.00
C VAL A 26 -40.26 44.56 -4.74
N THR A 27 -40.55 45.69 -4.10
CA THR A 27 -39.52 46.67 -3.75
C THR A 27 -38.52 46.11 -2.74
N VAL A 28 -38.97 45.38 -1.72
CA VAL A 28 -38.08 44.68 -0.77
C VAL A 28 -37.25 43.60 -1.47
N ALA A 29 -37.83 42.83 -2.40
CA ALA A 29 -37.09 41.83 -3.17
C ALA A 29 -35.98 42.47 -4.02
N VAL A 30 -36.31 43.53 -4.76
CA VAL A 30 -35.34 44.26 -5.60
C VAL A 30 -34.25 44.91 -4.74
N MET A 31 -34.62 45.57 -3.63
CA MET A 31 -33.65 46.16 -2.70
C MET A 31 -32.73 45.10 -2.09
N THR A 32 -33.29 43.96 -1.66
CA THR A 32 -32.51 42.85 -1.10
C THR A 32 -31.56 42.27 -2.16
N PHE A 33 -31.99 42.12 -3.40
CA PHE A 33 -31.13 41.68 -4.50
C PHE A 33 -29.97 42.64 -4.75
N LEU A 34 -30.25 43.95 -4.83
CA LEU A 34 -29.24 44.98 -5.06
C LEU A 34 -28.25 45.06 -3.90
N VAL A 35 -28.73 45.03 -2.65
CA VAL A 35 -27.88 45.04 -1.45
C VAL A 35 -27.03 43.77 -1.37
N ALA A 36 -27.61 42.58 -1.56
CA ALA A 36 -26.87 41.32 -1.54
C ALA A 36 -25.80 41.29 -2.63
N ARG A 37 -26.13 41.72 -3.86
CA ARG A 37 -25.18 41.81 -4.97
C ARG A 37 -24.08 42.83 -4.70
N ALA A 38 -24.41 43.99 -4.17
CA ALA A 38 -23.45 45.02 -3.78
C ALA A 38 -22.52 44.50 -2.69
N ALA A 39 -23.06 43.88 -1.63
CA ALA A 39 -22.30 43.28 -0.54
C ALA A 39 -21.34 42.19 -1.05
N ILE A 40 -21.81 41.25 -1.87
CA ILE A 40 -20.95 40.21 -2.45
C ILE A 40 -19.85 40.82 -3.33
N SER A 41 -20.19 41.80 -4.16
CA SER A 41 -19.19 42.49 -4.99
C SER A 41 -18.17 43.27 -4.16
N PHE A 42 -18.59 43.86 -3.03
CA PHE A 42 -17.73 44.57 -2.09
C PHE A 42 -16.80 43.60 -1.36
N VAL A 43 -17.33 42.49 -0.86
CA VAL A 43 -16.55 41.43 -0.20
C VAL A 43 -15.55 40.82 -1.19
N GLN A 44 -15.96 40.53 -2.43
CA GLN A 44 -15.05 40.03 -3.48
C GLN A 44 -13.93 41.04 -3.76
N ARG A 45 -14.23 42.34 -3.90
CA ARG A 45 -13.22 43.39 -4.09
C ARG A 45 -12.27 43.50 -2.89
N ARG A 46 -12.79 43.39 -1.67
CA ARG A 46 -12.00 43.46 -0.43
C ARG A 46 -11.09 42.24 -0.26
N VAL A 47 -11.62 41.05 -0.51
CA VAL A 47 -10.87 39.78 -0.50
C VAL A 47 -9.79 39.78 -1.58
N LYS A 48 -10.08 40.29 -2.78
CA LYS A 48 -9.07 40.45 -3.86
C LYS A 48 -7.95 41.42 -3.47
N HIS A 49 -8.28 42.51 -2.79
CA HIS A 49 -7.28 43.46 -2.28
C HIS A 49 -6.41 42.83 -1.18
N TRP A 50 -6.97 42.01 -0.28
CA TRP A 50 -6.24 41.31 0.77
C TRP A 50 -5.45 40.08 0.26
N SER A 51 -5.92 39.46 -0.82
CA SER A 51 -5.29 38.32 -1.49
C SER A 51 -3.90 38.65 -2.03
N SER A 52 -3.67 39.91 -2.43
CA SER A 52 -2.34 40.38 -2.86
C SER A 52 -1.24 40.31 -1.78
N HIS A 53 -1.60 40.17 -0.50
CA HIS A 53 -0.66 40.22 0.62
C HIS A 53 -0.66 38.97 1.53
N SER A 54 -1.53 37.97 1.32
CA SER A 54 -1.58 36.81 2.23
C SER A 54 -2.09 35.52 1.59
N GLY A 55 -1.15 34.58 1.38
CA GLY A 55 -1.36 33.13 1.54
C GLY A 55 -2.28 32.39 0.57
N ALA A 56 -2.07 31.08 0.48
CA ALA A 56 -2.82 30.13 -0.35
C ALA A 56 -4.35 30.15 -0.15
N LEU A 57 -4.80 30.45 1.07
CA LEU A 57 -6.20 30.35 1.51
C LEU A 57 -7.07 31.50 0.97
N SER A 58 -6.53 32.70 0.80
CA SER A 58 -7.27 33.87 0.32
C SER A 58 -7.74 33.71 -1.13
N HIS A 59 -6.91 33.12 -2.00
CA HIS A 59 -7.26 32.80 -3.37
C HIS A 59 -8.37 31.75 -3.51
N VAL A 60 -8.45 30.79 -2.57
CA VAL A 60 -9.53 29.79 -2.56
C VAL A 60 -10.84 30.46 -2.16
N VAL A 61 -10.82 31.28 -1.11
CA VAL A 61 -12.00 32.03 -0.66
C VAL A 61 -12.52 32.97 -1.75
N GLU A 62 -11.63 33.68 -2.45
CA GLU A 62 -11.99 34.56 -3.58
C GLU A 62 -12.75 33.80 -4.68
N LYS A 63 -12.20 32.68 -5.16
CA LYS A 63 -12.80 31.89 -6.25
C LYS A 63 -14.05 31.12 -5.82
N VAL A 64 -14.17 30.76 -4.55
CA VAL A 64 -15.38 30.16 -4.00
C VAL A 64 -16.50 31.20 -3.92
N LEU A 65 -16.20 32.42 -3.43
CA LEU A 65 -17.17 33.52 -3.39
C LEU A 65 -17.58 34.01 -4.79
N SER A 66 -16.67 34.01 -5.77
CA SER A 66 -17.02 34.28 -7.17
C SER A 66 -17.94 33.22 -7.77
N GLY A 67 -18.11 32.10 -7.07
CA GLY A 67 -19.03 31.04 -7.44
C GLY A 67 -20.49 31.25 -7.06
N THR A 68 -20.80 32.37 -6.43
CA THR A 68 -22.18 32.69 -6.07
C THR A 68 -23.02 32.87 -7.33
N SER A 69 -24.11 32.10 -7.48
CA SER A 69 -24.91 32.15 -8.70
C SER A 69 -25.85 33.35 -8.64
N ASN A 70 -25.79 34.23 -9.65
CA ASN A 70 -26.73 35.35 -9.76
C ASN A 70 -28.20 34.88 -9.81
N SER A 71 -28.46 33.69 -10.34
CA SER A 71 -29.80 33.10 -10.37
C SER A 71 -30.30 32.68 -8.98
N LEU A 72 -29.43 32.12 -8.14
CA LEU A 72 -29.77 31.73 -6.77
C LEU A 72 -29.93 32.94 -5.87
N LEU A 73 -29.13 33.99 -6.07
CA LEU A 73 -29.30 35.27 -5.38
C LEU A 73 -30.62 35.93 -5.75
N PHE A 74 -31.01 35.90 -7.03
CA PHE A 74 -32.31 36.38 -7.46
C PHE A 74 -33.45 35.58 -6.81
N LEU A 75 -33.37 34.25 -6.84
CA LEU A 75 -34.33 33.37 -6.15
C LEU A 75 -34.41 33.66 -4.64
N ALA A 76 -33.27 33.81 -3.95
CA ALA A 76 -33.24 34.16 -2.54
C ALA A 76 -33.89 35.52 -2.27
N SER A 77 -33.58 36.54 -3.09
CA SER A 77 -34.17 37.87 -2.94
C SER A 77 -35.68 37.89 -3.20
N LEU A 78 -36.15 37.08 -4.15
CA LEU A 78 -37.57 36.88 -4.42
C LEU A 78 -38.27 36.19 -3.24
N LEU A 79 -37.62 35.20 -2.62
CA LEU A 79 -38.15 34.53 -1.41
C LEU A 79 -38.23 35.47 -0.21
N VAL A 80 -37.27 36.40 -0.04
CA VAL A 80 -37.34 37.44 1.01
C VAL A 80 -38.54 38.35 0.78
N GLY A 81 -38.77 38.81 -0.46
CA GLY A 81 -39.96 39.58 -0.79
C GLY A 81 -41.25 38.81 -0.50
N LEU A 82 -41.31 37.53 -0.88
CA LEU A 82 -42.47 36.66 -0.60
C LEU A 82 -42.73 36.48 0.91
N SER A 83 -41.68 36.47 1.74
CA SER A 83 -41.81 36.33 3.19
C SER A 83 -42.36 37.58 3.89
N MET A 84 -42.37 38.74 3.21
CA MET A 84 -42.97 39.98 3.72
C MET A 84 -44.47 40.08 3.41
N LEU A 85 -45.02 39.18 2.59
CA LEU A 85 -46.47 39.05 2.41
C LEU A 85 -47.07 38.26 3.57
N ASP A 86 -48.22 38.72 4.07
CA ASP A 86 -49.08 37.98 4.98
C ASP A 86 -49.71 36.78 4.23
N LEU A 87 -48.91 35.74 4.05
CA LEU A 87 -49.32 34.51 3.39
C LEU A 87 -50.02 33.57 4.39
N PRO A 88 -51.03 32.79 3.94
CA PRO A 88 -51.61 31.73 4.76
C PRO A 88 -50.52 30.77 5.27
N GLU A 89 -50.66 30.26 6.50
CA GLU A 89 -49.63 29.43 7.18
C GLU A 89 -49.08 28.27 6.33
N ARG A 90 -49.92 27.70 5.45
CA ARG A 90 -49.55 26.65 4.48
C ARG A 90 -48.43 27.07 3.53
N TRP A 91 -48.42 28.33 3.10
CA TRP A 91 -47.42 28.88 2.19
C TRP A 91 -46.16 29.34 2.93
N LEU A 92 -46.29 29.82 4.17
CA LEU A 92 -45.17 30.23 5.01
C LEU A 92 -44.16 29.08 5.22
N SER A 93 -44.66 27.88 5.53
CA SER A 93 -43.82 26.68 5.68
C SER A 93 -43.10 26.30 4.38
N ARG A 94 -43.77 26.44 3.22
CA ARG A 94 -43.18 26.15 1.90
C ARG A 94 -42.10 27.17 1.52
N VAL A 95 -42.29 28.45 1.84
CA VAL A 95 -41.28 29.50 1.64
C VAL A 95 -40.03 29.22 2.48
N GLY A 96 -40.21 28.76 3.73
CA GLY A 96 -39.09 28.32 4.58
C GLY A 96 -38.30 27.17 3.98
N SER A 97 -38.98 26.14 3.45
CA SER A 97 -38.31 25.03 2.76
C SER A 97 -37.58 25.45 1.48
N LEU A 98 -38.15 26.37 0.71
CA LEU A 98 -37.51 26.92 -0.50
C LEU A 98 -36.24 27.70 -0.16
N TRP A 99 -36.23 28.44 0.96
CA TRP A 99 -35.04 29.13 1.45
C TRP A 99 -33.89 28.14 1.74
N PHE A 100 -34.21 27.03 2.41
CA PHE A 100 -33.24 25.97 2.67
C PHE A 100 -32.71 25.35 1.37
N VAL A 101 -33.57 25.09 0.39
CA VAL A 101 -33.17 24.55 -0.92
C VAL A 101 -32.20 25.49 -1.63
N VAL A 102 -32.50 26.79 -1.68
CA VAL A 102 -31.61 27.79 -2.29
C VAL A 102 -30.27 27.87 -1.57
N ALA A 103 -30.28 27.85 -0.23
CA ALA A 103 -29.07 27.84 0.58
C ALA A 103 -28.22 26.58 0.37
N ALA A 104 -28.86 25.39 0.38
CA ALA A 104 -28.19 24.11 0.17
C ALA A 104 -27.54 24.01 -1.22
N LEU A 105 -28.22 24.48 -2.27
CA LEU A 105 -27.66 24.58 -3.61
C LEU A 105 -26.47 25.57 -3.67
N GLN A 106 -26.58 26.72 -3.01
CA GLN A 106 -25.52 27.71 -3.00
C GLN A 106 -24.27 27.20 -2.27
N ILE A 107 -24.44 26.53 -1.12
CA ILE A 107 -23.36 25.86 -0.38
C ILE A 107 -22.76 24.73 -1.23
N GLY A 108 -23.60 23.92 -1.89
CA GLY A 108 -23.15 22.86 -2.79
C GLY A 108 -22.27 23.38 -3.93
N LEU A 109 -22.65 24.50 -4.55
CA LEU A 109 -21.86 25.14 -5.60
C LEU A 109 -20.54 25.74 -5.08
N TRP A 110 -20.53 26.29 -3.86
CA TRP A 110 -19.31 26.77 -3.22
C TRP A 110 -18.36 25.62 -2.91
N ALA A 111 -18.85 24.55 -2.30
CA ALA A 111 -18.07 23.37 -1.97
C ALA A 111 -17.59 22.62 -3.22
N ASN A 112 -18.38 22.54 -4.30
CA ASN A 112 -17.94 21.98 -5.58
C ASN A 112 -16.74 22.75 -6.17
N ARG A 113 -16.76 24.08 -6.11
CA ARG A 113 -15.62 24.90 -6.54
C ARG A 113 -14.43 24.74 -5.61
N ALA A 114 -14.65 24.67 -4.30
CA ALA A 114 -13.60 24.43 -3.32
C ALA A 114 -12.89 23.09 -3.57
N ILE A 115 -13.64 22.03 -3.87
CA ILE A 115 -13.09 20.71 -4.24
C ILE A 115 -12.22 20.81 -5.48
N GLY A 116 -12.71 21.46 -6.55
CA GLY A 116 -11.94 21.63 -7.78
C GLY A 116 -10.62 22.36 -7.54
N LEU A 117 -10.66 23.48 -6.82
CA LEU A 117 -9.47 24.28 -6.53
C LEU A 117 -8.48 23.58 -5.59
N GLY A 118 -9.01 22.85 -4.59
CA GLY A 118 -8.19 22.09 -3.64
C GLY A 118 -7.45 20.95 -4.33
N LEU A 119 -8.14 20.20 -5.18
CA LEU A 119 -7.55 19.11 -5.96
C LEU A 119 -6.55 19.64 -6.98
N ASP A 120 -6.91 20.63 -7.79
CA ASP A 120 -5.98 21.23 -8.76
C ASP A 120 -4.70 21.73 -8.08
N ARG A 121 -4.82 22.37 -6.91
CA ARG A 121 -3.67 22.84 -6.14
C ARG A 121 -2.82 21.71 -5.57
N TYR A 122 -3.45 20.63 -5.13
CA TYR A 122 -2.74 19.46 -4.60
C TYR A 122 -1.92 18.77 -5.69
N PHE A 123 -2.51 18.54 -6.87
CA PHE A 123 -1.86 17.85 -7.97
C PHE A 123 -0.80 18.71 -8.66
N THR A 124 -1.03 20.01 -8.85
CA THR A 124 -0.03 20.93 -9.44
C THR A 124 1.20 21.14 -8.55
N ARG A 125 1.07 21.00 -7.22
CA ARG A 125 2.21 21.14 -6.29
C ARG A 125 3.05 19.88 -6.17
N HIS A 126 2.45 18.69 -6.28
CA HIS A 126 3.15 17.44 -6.05
C HIS A 126 3.73 16.81 -7.31
N ASN A 127 3.31 17.23 -8.51
CA ASN A 127 3.85 16.75 -9.79
C ASN A 127 4.01 17.91 -10.80
N PRO A 128 5.16 18.62 -10.80
CA PRO A 128 5.48 19.62 -11.83
C PRO A 128 5.72 18.96 -13.20
N ASP A 129 6.11 17.68 -13.23
CA ASP A 129 6.25 16.89 -14.45
C ASP A 129 4.89 16.30 -14.82
N GLY A 130 4.28 16.81 -15.90
CA GLY A 130 2.92 16.50 -16.37
C GLY A 130 2.67 15.05 -16.81
N SER A 131 2.87 14.09 -15.91
CA SER A 131 2.54 12.68 -16.13
C SER A 131 1.03 12.50 -16.31
N GLN A 132 0.64 11.89 -17.43
CA GLN A 132 -0.75 11.62 -17.82
C GLN A 132 -1.53 10.80 -16.77
N GLN A 133 -0.83 10.03 -15.93
CA GLN A 133 -1.39 9.27 -14.81
C GLN A 133 -1.92 10.16 -13.67
N SER A 134 -1.27 11.30 -13.42
CA SER A 134 -1.65 12.21 -12.33
C SER A 134 -2.97 12.93 -12.64
N SER A 135 -3.20 13.29 -13.92
CA SER A 135 -4.47 13.87 -14.35
C SER A 135 -5.64 12.90 -14.25
N ALA A 136 -5.40 11.60 -14.47
CA ALA A 136 -6.45 10.58 -14.32
C ALA A 136 -6.88 10.43 -12.85
N LEU A 137 -5.92 10.34 -11.91
CA LEU A 137 -6.21 10.27 -10.47
C LEU A 137 -6.89 11.54 -9.96
N ALA A 138 -6.47 12.71 -10.43
CA ALA A 138 -7.12 13.99 -10.11
C ALA A 138 -8.57 14.03 -10.58
N THR A 139 -8.83 13.58 -11.81
CA THR A 139 -10.17 13.57 -12.39
C THR A 139 -11.08 12.58 -11.67
N LEU A 140 -10.59 11.38 -11.33
CA LEU A 140 -11.37 10.35 -10.62
C LEU A 140 -11.70 10.77 -9.19
N SER A 141 -10.74 11.32 -8.45
CA SER A 141 -10.97 11.82 -7.09
C SER A 141 -11.93 13.01 -7.07
N ALA A 142 -11.81 13.94 -8.02
CA ALA A 142 -12.74 15.05 -8.18
C ALA A 142 -14.16 14.56 -8.49
N TRP A 143 -14.30 13.59 -9.38
CA TRP A 143 -15.60 13.02 -9.72
C TRP A 143 -16.24 12.34 -8.51
N GLY A 144 -15.51 11.49 -7.79
CA GLY A 144 -16.02 10.81 -6.60
C GLY A 144 -16.45 11.78 -5.49
N ALA A 145 -15.64 12.80 -5.21
CA ALA A 145 -15.96 13.84 -4.23
C ALA A 145 -17.19 14.67 -4.64
N ARG A 146 -17.35 14.97 -5.93
CA ARG A 146 -18.54 15.66 -6.46
C ARG A 146 -19.80 14.83 -6.35
N VAL A 147 -19.74 13.53 -6.67
CA VAL A 147 -20.88 12.62 -6.53
C VAL A 147 -21.32 12.58 -5.07
N LEU A 148 -20.38 12.37 -4.14
CA LEU A 148 -20.68 12.34 -2.70
C LEU A 148 -21.29 13.66 -2.21
N LEU A 149 -20.72 14.81 -2.60
CA LEU A 149 -21.24 16.12 -2.25
C LEU A 149 -22.68 16.32 -2.74
N TRP A 150 -22.95 16.02 -4.02
CA TRP A 150 -24.29 16.22 -4.58
C TRP A 150 -25.31 15.24 -4.02
N SER A 151 -24.91 14.01 -3.67
CA SER A 151 -25.75 13.08 -2.91
C SER A 151 -26.15 13.66 -1.55
N ILE A 152 -25.21 14.25 -0.79
CA ILE A 152 -25.52 14.88 0.50
C ILE A 152 -26.46 16.08 0.33
N VAL A 153 -26.17 16.97 -0.63
CA VAL A 153 -27.01 18.15 -0.91
C VAL A 153 -28.43 17.74 -1.29
N LEU A 154 -28.57 16.73 -2.17
CA LEU A 154 -29.86 16.20 -2.58
C LEU A 154 -30.65 15.61 -1.41
N LEU A 155 -30.00 14.81 -0.56
CA LEU A 155 -30.67 14.22 0.62
C LEU A 155 -31.08 15.27 1.63
N ALA A 156 -30.24 16.29 1.88
CA ALA A 156 -30.59 17.41 2.74
C ALA A 156 -31.85 18.14 2.22
N MET A 157 -31.91 18.39 0.91
CA MET A 157 -33.08 19.02 0.27
C MET A 157 -34.33 18.15 0.41
N LEU A 158 -34.24 16.85 0.11
CA LEU A 158 -35.37 15.92 0.24
C LEU A 158 -35.89 15.85 1.69
N SER A 159 -34.98 15.79 2.66
CA SER A 159 -35.34 15.79 4.08
C SER A 159 -36.08 17.06 4.48
N ASN A 160 -35.63 18.23 4.00
CA ASN A 160 -36.29 19.50 4.29
C ASN A 160 -37.67 19.63 3.61
N LEU A 161 -37.89 18.95 2.48
CA LEU A 161 -39.19 18.86 1.80
C LEU A 161 -40.15 17.86 2.46
N GLY A 162 -39.76 17.21 3.57
CA GLY A 162 -40.57 16.24 4.31
C GLY A 162 -40.51 14.82 3.73
N VAL A 163 -39.62 14.53 2.78
CA VAL A 163 -39.40 13.17 2.27
C VAL A 163 -38.59 12.38 3.30
N ASN A 164 -39.05 11.17 3.62
CA ASN A 164 -38.29 10.27 4.49
C ASN A 164 -37.03 9.77 3.78
N ILE A 165 -35.86 10.29 4.19
CA ILE A 165 -34.57 9.92 3.61
C ILE A 165 -33.92 8.69 4.27
N THR A 166 -34.55 8.09 5.28
CA THR A 166 -33.95 6.98 6.07
C THR A 166 -33.53 5.82 5.17
N ALA A 167 -34.36 5.45 4.19
CA ALA A 167 -34.03 4.38 3.25
C ALA A 167 -32.81 4.74 2.39
N PHE A 168 -32.71 5.98 1.88
CA PHE A 168 -31.58 6.42 1.07
C PHE A 168 -30.29 6.48 1.89
N VAL A 169 -30.35 6.98 3.12
CA VAL A 169 -29.20 7.01 4.05
C VAL A 169 -28.75 5.59 4.38
N ALA A 170 -29.68 4.67 4.64
CA ALA A 170 -29.37 3.26 4.86
C ALA A 170 -28.68 2.62 3.63
N SER A 171 -29.19 2.86 2.43
CA SER A 171 -28.57 2.37 1.18
C SER A 171 -27.17 2.94 0.95
N LEU A 172 -26.95 4.23 1.20
CA LEU A 172 -25.62 4.84 1.13
C LEU A 172 -24.67 4.26 2.20
N GLY A 173 -25.18 3.93 3.39
CA GLY A 173 -24.41 3.25 4.43
C GLY A 173 -23.93 1.87 3.97
N VAL A 174 -24.82 1.04 3.42
CA VAL A 174 -24.48 -0.28 2.87
C VAL A 174 -23.52 -0.15 1.68
N GLY A 175 -23.74 0.82 0.79
CA GLY A 175 -22.82 1.13 -0.31
C GLY A 175 -21.44 1.56 0.18
N GLY A 176 -21.38 2.34 1.26
CA GLY A 176 -20.14 2.75 1.92
C GLY A 176 -19.35 1.57 2.48
N ILE A 177 -20.03 0.59 3.09
CA ILE A 177 -19.39 -0.65 3.57
C ILE A 177 -18.78 -1.43 2.39
N ALA A 178 -19.50 -1.56 1.27
CA ALA A 178 -18.97 -2.24 0.09
C ALA A 178 -17.70 -1.56 -0.46
N VAL A 179 -17.67 -0.23 -0.50
CA VAL A 179 -16.48 0.54 -0.90
C VAL A 179 -15.35 0.37 0.12
N ALA A 180 -15.65 0.37 1.42
CA ALA A 180 -14.66 0.16 2.47
C ALA A 180 -13.99 -1.22 2.36
N LEU A 181 -14.78 -2.28 2.12
CA LEU A 181 -14.28 -3.62 1.87
C LEU A 181 -13.41 -3.69 0.60
N ALA A 182 -13.82 -3.00 -0.48
CA ALA A 182 -13.05 -2.97 -1.72
C ALA A 182 -11.67 -2.30 -1.56
N VAL A 183 -11.59 -1.25 -0.72
CA VAL A 183 -10.35 -0.48 -0.49
C VAL A 183 -9.51 -1.05 0.66
N GLN A 184 -10.05 -2.00 1.45
CA GLN A 184 -9.42 -2.56 2.65
C GLN A 184 -7.96 -3.00 2.42
N ASN A 185 -7.68 -3.69 1.30
CA ASN A 185 -6.33 -4.17 0.99
C ASN A 185 -5.33 -3.02 0.78
N ILE A 186 -5.78 -1.92 0.15
CA ILE A 186 -4.94 -0.74 -0.10
C ILE A 186 -4.62 -0.04 1.22
N LEU A 187 -5.62 0.09 2.11
CA LEU A 187 -5.40 0.65 3.46
C LEU A 187 -4.48 -0.24 4.29
N GLY A 188 -4.59 -1.56 4.16
CA GLY A 188 -3.68 -2.50 4.80
C GLY A 188 -2.22 -2.27 4.40
N ASP A 189 -1.94 -2.12 3.10
CA ASP A 189 -0.59 -1.82 2.62
C ASP A 189 -0.08 -0.44 3.08
N LEU A 190 -0.97 0.56 3.17
CA LEU A 190 -0.65 1.88 3.70
C LEU A 190 -0.22 1.81 5.15
N PHE A 191 -1.00 1.15 6.01
CA PHE A 191 -0.65 0.97 7.42
C PHE A 191 0.62 0.13 7.60
N ALA A 192 0.84 -0.87 6.74
CA ALA A 192 2.07 -1.63 6.72
C ALA A 192 3.28 -0.72 6.37
N SER A 193 3.16 0.13 5.34
CA SER A 193 4.22 1.09 5.00
C SER A 193 4.56 2.05 6.15
N LEU A 194 3.53 2.50 6.88
CA LEU A 194 3.70 3.35 8.06
C LEU A 194 4.40 2.60 9.20
N SER A 195 4.02 1.35 9.47
CA SER A 195 4.68 0.52 10.47
C SER A 195 6.14 0.26 10.10
N ILE A 196 6.47 0.01 8.83
CA ILE A 196 7.88 -0.09 8.37
C ILE A 196 8.64 1.20 8.66
N ALA A 197 8.03 2.37 8.38
CA ALA A 197 8.67 3.66 8.60
C ALA A 197 8.90 4.00 10.08
N VAL A 198 7.96 3.60 10.95
CA VAL A 198 7.99 3.88 12.40
C VAL A 198 8.85 2.86 13.15
N ASP A 199 8.58 1.56 12.98
CA ASP A 199 9.23 0.48 13.75
C ASP A 199 10.59 0.07 13.15
N LYS A 200 10.81 0.38 11.86
CA LYS A 200 12.04 0.08 11.11
C LYS A 200 12.56 -1.35 11.32
N PRO A 201 11.74 -2.39 11.04
CA PRO A 201 12.20 -3.78 11.08
C PRO A 201 13.35 -4.06 10.10
N PHE A 202 13.40 -3.28 9.02
CA PHE A 202 14.49 -3.22 8.04
C PHE A 202 14.53 -1.82 7.42
N GLU A 203 15.67 -1.48 6.83
CA GLU A 203 15.88 -0.23 6.09
C GLU A 203 16.29 -0.50 4.64
N VAL A 204 16.26 0.56 3.82
CA VAL A 204 16.82 0.50 2.46
C VAL A 204 18.32 0.19 2.56
N GLY A 205 18.77 -0.80 1.80
CA GLY A 205 20.13 -1.34 1.83
C GLY A 205 20.29 -2.57 2.72
N ASP A 206 19.28 -2.97 3.49
CA ASP A 206 19.35 -4.17 4.32
C ASP A 206 19.21 -5.42 3.46
N PHE A 207 20.06 -6.43 3.72
CA PHE A 207 19.85 -7.78 3.19
C PHE A 207 18.87 -8.54 4.08
N ILE A 208 17.73 -8.93 3.51
CA ILE A 208 16.65 -9.59 4.23
C ILE A 208 16.25 -10.90 3.53
N VAL A 209 15.76 -11.85 4.34
CA VAL A 209 15.18 -13.10 3.86
C VAL A 209 13.74 -13.20 4.35
N ILE A 210 12.82 -13.45 3.43
CA ILE A 210 11.38 -13.54 3.68
C ILE A 210 10.86 -14.82 3.02
N GLY A 211 10.59 -15.84 3.83
CA GLY A 211 10.26 -17.17 3.31
C GLY A 211 11.36 -17.70 2.38
N PRO A 212 11.06 -18.02 1.11
CA PRO A 212 12.06 -18.50 0.14
C PRO A 212 12.83 -17.37 -0.57
N LEU A 213 12.45 -16.10 -0.37
CA LEU A 213 13.00 -14.96 -1.10
C LEU A 213 14.12 -14.31 -0.28
N ALA A 214 15.25 -14.03 -0.92
CA ALA A 214 16.41 -13.41 -0.29
C ALA A 214 16.94 -12.28 -1.17
N GLY A 215 17.26 -11.13 -0.57
CA GLY A 215 17.78 -10.00 -1.33
C GLY A 215 17.96 -8.72 -0.53
N THR A 216 18.46 -7.69 -1.19
CA THR A 216 18.70 -6.38 -0.61
C THR A 216 17.53 -5.43 -0.89
N VAL A 217 17.04 -4.73 0.13
CA VAL A 217 15.95 -3.76 -0.02
C VAL A 217 16.44 -2.56 -0.82
N GLU A 218 15.82 -2.27 -1.96
CA GLU A 218 16.16 -1.10 -2.80
C GLU A 218 15.25 0.09 -2.53
N HIS A 219 13.95 -0.15 -2.32
CA HIS A 219 12.98 0.91 -2.13
C HIS A 219 11.75 0.42 -1.39
N VAL A 220 11.33 1.16 -0.37
CA VAL A 220 10.05 0.96 0.32
C VAL A 220 9.08 2.02 -0.18
N GLY A 221 8.11 1.60 -0.98
CA GLY A 221 7.04 2.45 -1.49
C GLY A 221 5.80 2.41 -0.59
N LEU A 222 4.77 3.15 -1.01
CA LEU A 222 3.53 3.29 -0.26
C LEU A 222 2.71 1.98 -0.18
N LYS A 223 2.68 1.23 -1.28
CA LYS A 223 1.97 -0.07 -1.36
C LYS A 223 2.91 -1.26 -1.35
N THR A 224 4.06 -1.12 -2.01
CA THR A 224 4.97 -2.23 -2.29
C THR A 224 6.40 -1.88 -1.94
N THR A 225 7.17 -2.90 -1.58
CA THR A 225 8.60 -2.83 -1.36
C THR A 225 9.32 -3.59 -2.46
N ARG A 226 10.44 -3.05 -2.93
CA ARG A 226 11.27 -3.58 -4.00
C ARG A 226 12.57 -4.13 -3.42
N ILE A 227 12.87 -5.40 -3.72
CA ILE A 227 14.02 -6.13 -3.21
C ILE A 227 14.84 -6.65 -4.40
N ARG A 228 16.14 -6.39 -4.43
CA ARG A 228 17.07 -6.98 -5.39
C ARG A 228 17.49 -8.36 -4.92
N SER A 229 17.09 -9.39 -5.65
CA SER A 229 17.55 -10.76 -5.40
C SER A 229 19.04 -10.91 -5.71
N LEU A 230 19.65 -11.96 -5.15
CA LEU A 230 21.01 -12.37 -5.50
C LEU A 230 21.15 -12.77 -6.97
N GLY A 231 20.05 -13.21 -7.62
CA GLY A 231 20.00 -13.49 -9.06
C GLY A 231 19.97 -12.23 -9.95
N GLY A 232 19.83 -11.05 -9.35
CA GLY A 232 19.79 -9.77 -10.05
C GLY A 232 18.37 -9.30 -10.42
N GLU A 233 17.34 -10.11 -10.26
CA GLU A 233 15.94 -9.70 -10.46
C GLU A 233 15.43 -8.77 -9.35
N GLN A 234 14.49 -7.88 -9.70
CA GLN A 234 13.79 -7.04 -8.73
C GLN A 234 12.47 -7.71 -8.33
N ILE A 235 12.40 -8.17 -7.09
CA ILE A 235 11.22 -8.72 -6.47
C ILE A 235 10.36 -7.56 -5.96
N VAL A 236 9.08 -7.54 -6.34
CA VAL A 236 8.11 -6.54 -5.87
C VAL A 236 7.06 -7.23 -5.01
N MET A 237 6.96 -6.83 -3.75
CA MET A 237 6.06 -7.45 -2.77
C MET A 237 5.18 -6.40 -2.10
N ALA A 238 3.92 -6.74 -1.83
CA ALA A 238 3.00 -5.89 -1.07
C ALA A 238 3.48 -5.73 0.39
N ASN A 239 3.41 -4.52 0.93
CA ASN A 239 3.91 -4.21 2.26
C ASN A 239 3.18 -5.02 3.35
N ALA A 240 1.86 -5.19 3.22
CA ALA A 240 1.08 -5.97 4.18
C ALA A 240 1.51 -7.44 4.22
N SER A 241 1.77 -8.05 3.05
CA SER A 241 2.26 -9.42 2.95
C SER A 241 3.68 -9.60 3.51
N MET A 242 4.48 -8.53 3.44
CA MET A 242 5.85 -8.54 3.92
C MET A 242 5.91 -8.59 5.44
N ILE A 243 5.16 -7.72 6.12
CA ILE A 243 5.13 -7.63 7.58
C ILE A 243 4.34 -8.78 8.21
N SER A 244 3.38 -9.35 7.50
CA SER A 244 2.67 -10.55 7.97
C SER A 244 3.54 -11.81 7.99
N SER A 245 4.74 -11.75 7.41
CA SER A 245 5.68 -12.86 7.32
C SER A 245 6.87 -12.67 8.27
N THR A 246 7.51 -13.77 8.68
CA THR A 246 8.76 -13.68 9.45
C THR A 246 9.89 -13.15 8.58
N ILE A 247 10.50 -12.03 9.00
CA ILE A 247 11.61 -11.38 8.31
C ILE A 247 12.92 -11.71 9.04
N GLN A 248 13.88 -12.26 8.33
CA GLN A 248 15.25 -12.40 8.83
C GLN A 248 16.08 -11.24 8.29
N ASN A 249 16.49 -10.31 9.15
CA ASN A 249 17.33 -9.18 8.77
C ASN A 249 18.80 -9.48 9.11
N TYR A 250 19.65 -9.51 8.09
CA TYR A 250 21.07 -9.84 8.23
C TYR A 250 21.97 -8.62 8.43
N LYS A 251 21.47 -7.37 8.27
CA LYS A 251 22.28 -6.16 8.55
C LYS A 251 22.62 -6.04 10.04
N ARG A 252 21.75 -6.54 10.92
CA ARG A 252 21.96 -6.53 12.38
C ARG A 252 22.75 -7.74 12.89
N LEU A 253 23.21 -8.60 12.00
CA LEU A 253 24.08 -9.71 12.36
C LEU A 253 25.42 -9.15 12.87
N GLN A 254 25.89 -9.60 14.03
CA GLN A 254 27.21 -9.20 14.57
C GLN A 254 28.23 -10.33 14.40
N GLU A 255 27.80 -11.55 14.70
CA GLU A 255 28.60 -12.76 14.57
C GLU A 255 27.77 -13.82 13.83
N ARG A 256 28.43 -14.69 13.07
CA ARG A 256 27.80 -15.71 12.23
C ARG A 256 28.05 -17.09 12.82
N ARG A 257 27.01 -17.73 13.36
CA ARG A 257 27.09 -19.12 13.84
C ARG A 257 27.03 -20.09 12.66
N ILE A 258 28.10 -20.84 12.46
CA ILE A 258 28.23 -21.81 11.39
C ILE A 258 28.09 -23.21 11.98
N VAL A 259 27.20 -24.00 11.39
CA VAL A 259 27.12 -25.45 11.63
C VAL A 259 27.59 -26.11 10.35
N PHE A 260 28.63 -26.92 10.44
CA PHE A 260 29.08 -27.73 9.30
C PHE A 260 29.28 -29.18 9.73
N GLU A 261 29.04 -30.07 8.78
CA GLU A 261 29.08 -31.51 9.00
C GLU A 261 30.10 -32.13 8.05
N PHE A 262 30.79 -33.16 8.53
CA PHE A 262 31.67 -33.97 7.70
C PHE A 262 31.62 -35.44 8.13
N GLY A 263 31.92 -36.34 7.18
CA GLY A 263 31.91 -37.77 7.41
C GLY A 263 33.30 -38.39 7.24
N LEU A 264 33.69 -39.26 8.17
CA LEU A 264 34.87 -40.13 8.00
C LEU A 264 34.45 -41.54 7.62
N SER A 265 35.28 -42.26 6.85
CA SER A 265 35.00 -43.65 6.46
C SER A 265 34.91 -44.56 7.69
N TYR A 266 34.09 -45.61 7.61
CA TYR A 266 34.05 -46.69 8.60
C TYR A 266 35.38 -47.44 8.74
N ASP A 267 36.22 -47.41 7.71
CA ASP A 267 37.58 -47.98 7.75
C ASP A 267 38.57 -47.11 8.54
N THR A 268 38.14 -45.95 9.04
CA THR A 268 39.00 -45.04 9.81
C THR A 268 39.35 -45.67 11.15
N PRO A 269 40.64 -45.76 11.52
CA PRO A 269 41.04 -46.31 12.81
C PRO A 269 40.39 -45.57 13.99
N THR A 270 39.91 -46.30 15.00
CA THR A 270 39.23 -45.72 16.17
C THR A 270 40.02 -44.61 16.85
N GLU A 271 41.36 -44.74 16.91
CA GLU A 271 42.23 -43.70 17.46
C GLU A 271 42.25 -42.41 16.63
N ALA A 272 42.11 -42.51 15.30
CA ALA A 272 41.94 -41.35 14.43
C ALA A 272 40.56 -40.70 14.62
N VAL A 273 39.50 -41.50 14.80
CA VAL A 273 38.14 -41.02 15.11
C VAL A 273 38.12 -40.23 16.42
N LYS A 274 38.77 -40.73 17.48
CA LYS A 274 38.87 -40.02 18.77
C LYS A 274 39.63 -38.70 18.67
N LYS A 275 40.61 -38.58 17.78
CA LYS A 275 41.40 -37.35 17.56
C LYS A 275 40.69 -36.31 16.70
N ALA A 276 39.64 -36.69 15.97
CA ALA A 276 38.97 -35.81 15.00
C ALA A 276 38.45 -34.49 15.62
N PRO A 277 37.75 -34.49 16.79
CA PRO A 277 37.29 -33.24 17.40
C PRO A 277 38.41 -32.25 17.72
N GLY A 278 39.54 -32.74 18.26
CA GLY A 278 40.68 -31.90 18.59
C GLY A 278 41.36 -31.30 17.35
N ILE A 279 41.44 -32.06 16.25
CA ILE A 279 41.93 -31.56 14.96
C ILE A 279 41.04 -30.42 14.44
N VAL A 280 39.72 -30.57 14.58
CA VAL A 280 38.77 -29.54 14.16
C VAL A 280 38.90 -28.29 15.02
N GLU A 281 39.00 -28.45 16.33
CA GLU A 281 39.23 -27.35 17.26
C GLU A 281 40.52 -26.57 16.92
N GLU A 282 41.63 -27.26 16.67
CA GLU A 282 42.90 -26.64 16.25
C GLU A 282 42.82 -25.96 14.87
N ALA A 283 42.01 -26.50 13.95
CA ALA A 283 41.81 -25.90 12.65
C ALA A 283 41.03 -24.59 12.74
N ILE A 284 40.00 -24.55 13.59
CA ILE A 284 39.15 -23.37 13.83
C ILE A 284 39.91 -22.31 14.63
N LYS A 285 40.56 -22.68 15.74
CA LYS A 285 41.34 -21.74 16.58
C LYS A 285 42.52 -21.08 15.86
N ALA A 286 42.96 -21.64 14.74
CA ALA A 286 43.98 -21.03 13.92
C ALA A 286 43.48 -19.88 13.03
N GLN A 287 42.17 -19.70 12.91
CA GLN A 287 41.58 -18.60 12.14
C GLN A 287 41.28 -17.43 13.09
N ALA A 288 41.87 -16.27 12.82
CA ALA A 288 41.86 -15.12 13.75
C ALA A 288 40.44 -14.62 14.11
N GLN A 289 39.48 -14.73 13.19
CA GLN A 289 38.09 -14.27 13.38
C GLN A 289 37.11 -15.42 13.63
N ALA A 290 37.59 -16.62 14.02
CA ALA A 290 36.74 -17.76 14.34
C ALA A 290 36.85 -18.15 15.82
N ARG A 291 35.70 -18.29 16.48
CA ARG A 291 35.57 -18.82 17.83
C ARG A 291 35.01 -20.23 17.79
N PHE A 292 35.78 -21.19 18.28
CA PHE A 292 35.33 -22.58 18.43
C PHE A 292 34.21 -22.67 19.46
N ASP A 293 33.18 -23.48 19.17
CA ASP A 293 32.08 -23.81 20.09
C ASP A 293 32.12 -25.31 20.43
N ARG A 294 31.90 -26.18 19.42
CA ARG A 294 31.92 -27.65 19.62
C ARG A 294 32.30 -28.43 18.38
N ALA A 295 32.79 -29.65 18.59
CA ALA A 295 32.98 -30.68 17.56
C ALA A 295 32.73 -32.05 18.17
N HIS A 296 31.80 -32.83 17.63
CA HIS A 296 31.46 -34.16 18.16
C HIS A 296 31.17 -35.16 17.05
N LEU A 297 31.45 -36.44 17.33
CA LEU A 297 30.86 -37.54 16.58
C LEU A 297 29.36 -37.57 16.90
N ARG A 298 28.55 -37.11 15.95
CA ARG A 298 27.09 -37.01 16.08
C ARG A 298 26.42 -38.37 16.02
N GLY A 299 26.93 -39.26 15.16
CA GLY A 299 26.35 -40.59 15.00
C GLY A 299 27.02 -41.44 13.92
N PHE A 300 26.40 -42.58 13.67
CA PHE A 300 26.80 -43.55 12.65
C PHE A 300 25.81 -43.46 11.48
N GLY A 301 26.23 -42.82 10.39
CA GLY A 301 25.44 -42.61 9.19
C GLY A 301 25.43 -43.84 8.26
N LYS A 302 24.64 -43.82 7.19
CA LYS A 302 24.58 -44.95 6.24
C LYS A 302 25.92 -45.26 5.58
N GLU A 303 26.73 -44.23 5.35
CA GLU A 303 27.97 -44.31 4.57
C GLU A 303 29.19 -43.72 5.31
N ALA A 304 29.00 -43.15 6.51
CA ALA A 304 30.05 -42.43 7.23
C ALA A 304 29.87 -42.44 8.75
N LEU A 305 30.98 -42.22 9.47
CA LEU A 305 30.98 -41.71 10.83
C LEU A 305 30.74 -40.20 10.77
N GLU A 306 29.59 -39.73 11.26
CA GLU A 306 29.12 -38.36 11.07
C GLU A 306 29.59 -37.44 12.19
N PHE A 307 30.29 -36.38 11.85
CA PHE A 307 30.73 -35.34 12.78
C PHE A 307 29.95 -34.04 12.55
N GLU A 308 29.50 -33.42 13.63
CA GLU A 308 28.91 -32.08 13.63
C GLU A 308 29.86 -31.12 14.33
N CYS A 309 30.15 -29.99 13.69
CA CYS A 309 31.01 -28.96 14.21
C CYS A 309 30.32 -27.59 14.15
N VAL A 310 30.50 -26.82 15.23
CA VAL A 310 29.95 -25.48 15.36
C VAL A 310 31.07 -24.53 15.70
N TYR A 311 31.10 -23.41 14.98
CA TYR A 311 31.97 -22.28 15.29
C TYR A 311 31.27 -20.97 14.94
N ILE A 312 31.80 -19.88 15.48
CA ILE A 312 31.24 -18.54 15.32
C ILE A 312 32.28 -17.69 14.60
N VAL A 313 31.91 -17.10 13.45
CA VAL A 313 32.70 -16.07 12.78
C VAL A 313 32.36 -14.73 13.41
N GLN A 314 33.37 -14.00 13.88
CA GLN A 314 33.20 -12.72 14.60
C GLN A 314 33.02 -11.52 13.65
N ASP A 315 32.41 -11.76 12.50
CA ASP A 315 32.13 -10.77 11.47
C ASP A 315 30.85 -11.18 10.69
N PRO A 316 30.00 -10.22 10.30
CA PRO A 316 28.78 -10.53 9.54
C PRO A 316 29.02 -10.82 8.05
N GLY A 317 30.19 -10.47 7.52
CA GLY A 317 30.56 -10.56 6.12
C GLY A 317 30.52 -11.99 5.58
N TYR A 318 29.69 -12.21 4.57
CA TYR A 318 29.51 -13.54 3.98
C TYR A 318 30.77 -14.06 3.30
N ASN A 319 31.48 -13.21 2.55
CA ASN A 319 32.71 -13.61 1.84
C ASN A 319 33.81 -14.01 2.81
N LEU A 320 33.97 -13.26 3.91
CA LEU A 320 34.95 -13.57 4.95
C LEU A 320 34.65 -14.92 5.62
N TYR A 321 33.37 -15.19 5.91
CA TYR A 321 32.94 -16.52 6.36
C TYR A 321 33.37 -17.62 5.37
N MET A 322 33.15 -17.40 4.07
CA MET A 322 33.51 -18.38 3.03
C MET A 322 35.02 -18.63 2.98
N ASP A 323 35.84 -17.58 3.09
CA ASP A 323 37.30 -17.70 3.12
C ASP A 323 37.79 -18.48 4.35
N ILE A 324 37.21 -18.20 5.53
CA ILE A 324 37.50 -18.92 6.78
C ILE A 324 37.09 -20.39 6.67
N GLN A 325 35.90 -20.69 6.15
CA GLN A 325 35.42 -22.07 5.95
C GLN A 325 36.35 -22.83 5.01
N GLN A 326 36.81 -22.20 3.92
CA GLN A 326 37.75 -22.79 2.98
C GLN A 326 39.09 -23.11 3.67
N ALA A 327 39.64 -22.17 4.45
CA ALA A 327 40.89 -22.37 5.17
C ALA A 327 40.79 -23.51 6.21
N ILE A 328 39.66 -23.61 6.92
CA ILE A 328 39.36 -24.72 7.84
C ILE A 328 39.33 -26.03 7.04
N ASN A 329 38.57 -26.09 5.94
CA ASN A 329 38.44 -27.30 5.12
C ASN A 329 39.79 -27.81 4.60
N PHE A 330 40.67 -26.93 4.10
CA PHE A 330 42.02 -27.33 3.66
C PHE A 330 42.87 -27.88 4.81
N LYS A 331 42.80 -27.26 5.99
CA LYS A 331 43.53 -27.73 7.17
C LYS A 331 43.01 -29.08 7.65
N LEU A 332 41.71 -29.33 7.58
CA LEU A 332 41.13 -30.65 7.86
C LEU A 332 41.63 -31.69 6.86
N LEU A 333 41.60 -31.40 5.55
CA LEU A 333 42.12 -32.29 4.51
C LEU A 333 43.60 -32.67 4.76
N GLU A 334 44.43 -31.70 5.12
CA GLU A 334 45.84 -31.95 5.42
C GLU A 334 46.02 -32.78 6.70
N ARG A 335 45.29 -32.48 7.78
CA ARG A 335 45.48 -33.13 9.08
C ARG A 335 44.91 -34.53 9.12
N PHE A 336 43.76 -34.78 8.51
CA PHE A 336 43.15 -36.11 8.44
C PHE A 336 43.98 -37.06 7.57
N SER A 337 44.55 -36.60 6.47
CA SER A 337 45.41 -37.45 5.63
C SER A 337 46.66 -37.94 6.38
N LYS A 338 47.26 -37.11 7.24
CA LYS A 338 48.43 -37.48 8.07
C LYS A 338 48.14 -38.55 9.11
N ILE A 339 46.90 -38.68 9.58
CA ILE A 339 46.51 -39.69 10.59
C ILE A 339 45.82 -40.91 9.97
N GLY A 340 45.86 -41.05 8.64
CA GLY A 340 45.24 -42.17 7.93
C GLY A 340 43.71 -42.15 7.93
N ALA A 341 43.09 -41.03 8.32
CA ALA A 341 41.64 -40.86 8.23
C ALA A 341 41.26 -40.44 6.82
N LYS A 342 40.29 -41.13 6.24
CA LYS A 342 39.74 -40.80 4.92
C LYS A 342 38.33 -40.25 5.09
N PHE A 343 38.02 -39.19 4.35
CA PHE A 343 36.65 -38.73 4.25
C PHE A 343 35.80 -39.80 3.58
N ALA A 344 34.57 -39.95 4.06
CA ALA A 344 33.63 -40.92 3.52
C ALA A 344 33.30 -40.58 2.07
N VAL A 345 33.26 -41.62 1.24
CA VAL A 345 32.73 -41.57 -0.11
C VAL A 345 31.51 -42.50 -0.16
N PRO A 346 30.52 -42.25 -1.02
CA PRO A 346 29.38 -43.15 -1.16
C PRO A 346 29.85 -44.52 -1.66
N VAL A 347 29.84 -45.54 -0.79
CA VAL A 347 30.21 -46.92 -1.12
C VAL A 347 28.95 -47.80 -1.11
N ARG A 348 28.73 -48.55 -2.19
CA ARG A 348 27.68 -49.58 -2.25
C ARG A 348 28.32 -50.97 -2.17
N ALA A 349 27.92 -51.75 -1.17
CA ALA A 349 28.24 -53.17 -1.13
C ALA A 349 27.35 -53.92 -2.15
N ILE A 350 27.97 -54.46 -3.21
CA ILE A 350 27.27 -55.26 -4.21
C ILE A 350 27.61 -56.73 -3.94
N LYS A 351 26.60 -57.53 -3.60
CA LYS A 351 26.73 -58.98 -3.56
C LYS A 351 26.43 -59.53 -4.96
N VAL A 352 27.46 -59.99 -5.67
CA VAL A 352 27.32 -60.65 -6.98
C VAL A 352 26.96 -62.11 -6.75
N THR A 353 25.74 -62.51 -7.10
CA THR A 353 25.21 -63.87 -6.85
C THR A 353 25.71 -64.91 -7.85
N ALA A 354 26.05 -64.50 -9.07
CA ALA A 354 26.68 -65.38 -10.07
C ALA A 354 27.53 -64.53 -11.02
N LEU A 355 28.73 -65.03 -11.36
CA LEU A 355 29.51 -64.50 -12.47
C LEU A 355 28.90 -65.00 -13.78
N PRO A 356 28.83 -64.18 -14.85
CA PRO A 356 28.42 -64.69 -16.15
C PRO A 356 29.35 -65.83 -16.55
N GLN A 357 28.79 -67.01 -16.84
CA GLN A 357 29.57 -68.12 -17.37
C GLN A 357 30.25 -67.66 -18.65
N GLU A 358 31.58 -67.82 -18.71
CA GLU A 358 32.34 -67.62 -19.94
C GLU A 358 31.65 -68.45 -21.03
N ALA A 359 31.05 -67.77 -22.00
CA ALA A 359 30.50 -68.45 -23.16
C ALA A 359 31.66 -69.17 -23.85
N ASN A 360 31.66 -70.50 -23.80
CA ASN A 360 32.61 -71.36 -24.49
C ASN A 360 32.64 -70.99 -25.99
N VAL A 361 33.58 -70.15 -26.40
CA VAL A 361 33.82 -69.81 -27.83
C VAL A 361 34.56 -70.96 -28.56
N HIS A 362 34.90 -72.05 -27.89
CA HIS A 362 35.62 -73.18 -28.50
C HIS A 362 34.86 -74.51 -28.42
N ALA A 363 33.71 -74.63 -29.12
CA ALA A 363 33.10 -75.95 -29.38
C ALA A 363 32.14 -76.04 -30.60
N GLN A 364 32.22 -75.15 -31.60
CA GLN A 364 31.34 -75.25 -32.80
C GLN A 364 32.07 -75.18 -34.16
N GLY A 365 33.38 -75.47 -34.19
CA GLY A 365 34.19 -75.35 -35.40
C GLY A 365 34.66 -76.64 -36.08
N ARG A 366 34.29 -77.85 -35.61
CA ARG A 366 34.90 -79.09 -36.13
C ARG A 366 33.98 -80.20 -36.67
N ASP A 367 32.66 -80.02 -36.68
CA ASP A 367 31.73 -81.09 -37.10
C ASP A 367 31.06 -80.88 -38.47
N ASN A 368 31.56 -79.97 -39.33
CA ASN A 368 30.95 -79.72 -40.65
C ASN A 368 31.92 -79.78 -41.84
N MET A 369 32.87 -80.72 -41.82
CA MET A 369 33.64 -81.13 -43.00
C MET A 369 33.80 -82.66 -43.04
N GLY A 370 32.70 -83.34 -43.38
CA GLY A 370 32.70 -84.77 -43.57
C GLY A 370 31.41 -85.23 -44.26
N MET A 371 31.53 -85.49 -45.56
CA MET A 371 30.63 -86.34 -46.36
C MET A 371 29.31 -85.73 -46.85
N ARG A 372 29.35 -85.21 -48.08
CA ARG A 372 28.46 -85.66 -49.16
C ARG A 372 29.06 -85.29 -50.52
N GLY A 373 29.70 -86.27 -51.14
CA GLY A 373 29.97 -86.29 -52.57
C GLY A 373 28.79 -86.89 -53.33
N ALA A 374 28.60 -86.40 -54.56
CA ALA A 374 28.13 -87.05 -55.78
C ALA A 374 27.74 -85.95 -56.77
#